data_AF-A0AAW5JSK8-F1
#
_entry.id   AF-A0AAW5JSK8-F1
#
_cell.length_a   1.000
_cell.length_b   1.000
_cell.length_c   1.000
_cell.angle_alpha   90.00
_cell.angle_beta   90.00
_cell.angle_gamma   90.00
#
_symmetry.space_group_name_H-M   'P 1'
#
loop_
_entity.id
_entity.type
_entity.pdbx_description
1 polymer ?
#
loop_
_entity_poly.entity_id
_entity_poly.type
_entity_poly.pdbx_seq_one_letter_code
_entity_poly.pdbx_strand_id
1 'polypeptide(L)'
;VAIMYSQLFNLLCDKADDVYNGRLPVHVRCLLDEFANIGQIPKFDKLIATIRSREISASIILQSQSQLKTIYKVAADTITGNCDCTLFLGGKEKSTLKEISEVLGK
;
A
#
# COMPACT_ATOMS: atom_id res chain seq x y z
N VAL A 1 -1.52 -16.72 -2.69
CA VAL A 1 -1.02 -15.48 -3.34
C VAL A 1 -0.43 -14.50 -2.33
N ALA A 2 -1.14 -14.13 -1.25
CA ALA A 2 -0.60 -13.27 -0.18
C ALA A 2 0.79 -13.68 0.36
N ILE A 3 1.07 -14.99 0.47
CA ILE A 3 2.38 -15.50 0.93
C ILE A 3 3.54 -15.14 -0.02
N MET A 4 3.29 -15.06 -1.33
CA MET A 4 4.30 -14.67 -2.32
C MET A 4 4.69 -13.20 -2.14
N TYR A 5 3.71 -12.33 -1.89
CA TYR A 5 3.97 -10.92 -1.57
C TYR A 5 4.73 -10.74 -0.27
N SER A 6 4.38 -11.49 0.78
CA SER A 6 5.16 -11.46 2.02
C SER A 6 6.62 -11.85 1.81
N GLN A 7 6.88 -12.90 1.04
CA GLN A 7 8.24 -13.32 0.72
C GLN A 7 8.98 -12.28 -0.12
N LEU A 8 8.30 -11.68 -1.12
CA LEU A 8 8.87 -10.61 -1.93
C LEU A 8 9.31 -9.42 -1.07
N PHE A 9 8.43 -8.89 -0.22
CA PHE A 9 8.76 -7.75 0.64
C PHE A 9 9.86 -8.09 1.65
N ASN A 10 9.81 -9.27 2.27
CA ASN A 10 10.86 -9.70 3.18
C ASN A 10 12.22 -9.77 2.46
N LEU A 11 12.30 -10.46 1.31
CA LEU A 11 13.55 -10.62 0.59
C LEU A 11 14.13 -9.28 0.10
N LEU A 12 13.27 -8.33 -0.31
CA LEU A 12 13.71 -6.99 -0.67
C LEU A 12 14.26 -6.22 0.55
N CYS A 13 13.58 -6.31 1.69
CA CYS A 13 14.03 -5.68 2.94
C CYS A 13 15.34 -6.29 3.43
N ASP A 14 15.43 -7.63 3.49
CA ASP A 14 16.62 -8.37 3.91
C ASP A 14 17.81 -8.01 3.01
N LYS A 15 17.60 -7.93 1.69
CA LYS A 15 18.65 -7.54 0.76
C LYS A 15 19.08 -6.08 0.93
N ALA A 16 18.14 -5.17 1.21
CA ALA A 16 18.47 -3.78 1.50
C ALA A 16 19.34 -3.66 2.76
N ASP A 17 18.95 -4.37 3.82
CA ASP A 17 19.59 -4.29 5.14
C ASP A 17 20.95 -5.02 5.15
N ASP A 18 21.01 -6.25 4.65
CA ASP A 18 22.20 -7.13 4.75
C ASP A 18 23.26 -6.87 3.67
N VAL A 19 22.85 -6.49 2.46
CA VAL A 19 23.76 -6.37 1.30
C VAL A 19 24.08 -4.92 0.95
N TYR A 20 23.11 -4.02 1.12
CA TYR A 20 23.23 -2.62 0.68
C TYR A 20 23.16 -1.61 1.84
N ASN A 21 23.44 -2.06 3.05
CA ASN A 21 23.62 -1.23 4.24
C ASN A 21 22.42 -0.29 4.52
N GLY A 22 21.21 -0.81 4.29
CA GLY A 22 19.92 -0.18 4.63
C GLY A 22 19.11 0.37 3.44
N ARG A 23 19.66 0.43 2.22
CA ARG A 23 18.94 0.96 1.03
C ARG A 23 19.28 0.21 -0.25
N LEU A 24 18.27 -0.18 -1.02
CA LEU A 24 18.51 -0.78 -2.34
C LEU A 24 19.20 0.23 -3.28
N PRO A 25 20.12 -0.24 -4.15
CA PRO A 25 20.83 0.63 -5.10
C PRO A 25 19.91 1.16 -6.21
N VAL A 26 18.78 0.50 -6.44
CA VAL A 26 17.76 0.87 -7.41
C VAL A 26 16.40 0.84 -6.71
N HIS A 27 15.61 1.87 -6.93
CA HIS A 27 14.28 1.98 -6.35
C HIS A 27 13.35 0.91 -6.89
N VAL A 28 12.75 0.12 -6.00
CA VAL A 28 11.78 -0.92 -6.37
C VAL A 28 10.37 -0.41 -6.09
N ARG A 29 9.57 -0.24 -7.15
CA ARG A 29 8.17 0.14 -7.06
C ARG A 29 7.25 -1.05 -7.32
N CYS A 30 6.45 -1.41 -6.31
CA CYS A 30 5.42 -2.43 -6.41
C CYS A 30 4.09 -1.80 -6.81
N LEU A 31 3.62 -2.06 -8.03
CA LEU A 31 2.28 -1.70 -8.47
C LEU A 31 1.33 -2.87 -8.17
N LEU A 32 0.51 -2.71 -7.14
CA LEU A 32 -0.38 -3.76 -6.67
C LEU A 32 -1.78 -3.52 -7.25
N ASP A 33 -1.97 -4.00 -8.47
CA ASP A 33 -3.27 -3.99 -9.15
C ASP A 33 -4.23 -5.00 -8.52
N GLU A 34 -5.52 -4.67 -8.55
CA GLU A 34 -6.59 -5.43 -7.88
C GLU A 34 -6.22 -5.85 -6.46
N PHE A 35 -5.72 -4.92 -5.64
CA PHE A 35 -5.20 -5.24 -4.30
C PHE A 35 -6.23 -5.97 -3.42
N ALA A 36 -7.51 -5.71 -3.65
CA ALA A 36 -8.60 -6.40 -2.98
C ALA A 36 -8.64 -7.92 -3.24
N ASN A 37 -8.25 -8.36 -4.45
CA ASN A 37 -8.28 -9.77 -4.86
C ASN A 37 -7.07 -10.57 -4.35
N ILE A 38 -5.96 -9.90 -4.01
CA ILE A 38 -4.78 -10.52 -3.41
C ILE A 38 -5.11 -11.09 -2.02
N GLY A 39 -6.04 -10.44 -1.32
CA GLY A 39 -6.37 -10.70 0.08
C GLY A 39 -5.43 -9.98 1.05
N GLN A 40 -5.45 -10.38 2.31
CA GLN A 40 -4.63 -9.74 3.34
C GLN A 40 -3.17 -10.18 3.21
N ILE A 41 -2.28 -9.25 2.86
CA ILE A 41 -0.84 -9.41 3.03
C ILE A 41 -0.50 -9.25 4.52
N PRO A 42 0.11 -10.26 5.16
CA PRO A 42 0.56 -10.19 6.55
C PRO A 42 1.41 -8.95 6.86
N LYS A 43 1.07 -8.25 7.94
CA LYS A 43 1.81 -7.09 8.49
C LYS A 43 2.02 -5.94 7.50
N PHE A 44 1.17 -5.84 6.47
CA PHE A 44 1.33 -4.84 5.42
C PHE A 44 1.24 -3.40 5.93
N ASP A 45 0.45 -3.15 6.96
CA ASP A 45 0.37 -1.88 7.71
C ASP A 45 1.73 -1.42 8.25
N LYS A 46 2.56 -2.36 8.73
CA LYS A 46 3.92 -2.07 9.20
C LYS A 46 4.92 -2.00 8.06
N LEU A 47 4.73 -2.83 7.03
CA LEU A 47 5.59 -2.82 5.85
C LEU A 47 5.50 -1.48 5.14
N ILE A 48 4.29 -1.00 4.83
CA ILE A 48 4.13 0.24 4.05
C ILE A 48 4.74 1.47 4.75
N ALA A 49 4.77 1.49 6.08
CA ALA A 49 5.42 2.53 6.86
C ALA A 49 6.98 2.45 6.84
N THR A 50 7.56 1.28 6.59
CA THR A 50 9.01 1.02 6.76
C THR A 50 9.78 0.78 5.46
N ILE A 51 9.09 0.44 4.37
CA ILE A 51 9.71 0.13 3.08
C ILE A 51 10.34 1.35 2.41
N ARG A 52 9.82 2.56 2.68
CA ARG A 52 10.32 3.82 2.08
C ARG A 52 11.79 4.06 2.41
N SER A 53 12.21 3.80 3.65
CA SER A 53 13.61 4.03 4.06
C SER A 53 14.61 3.12 3.36
N ARG A 54 14.12 2.04 2.73
CA ARG A 54 14.89 0.99 2.03
C ARG A 54 14.90 1.15 0.50
N GLU A 55 14.42 2.29 -0.01
CA GLU A 55 14.21 2.52 -1.46
C GLU A 55 13.20 1.57 -2.10
N ILE A 56 12.12 1.28 -1.36
CA ILE A 56 10.99 0.48 -1.85
C ILE A 56 9.71 1.31 -1.71
N SER A 57 8.87 1.33 -2.75
CA SER A 57 7.54 1.95 -2.72
C SER A 57 6.45 0.97 -3.15
N ALA A 58 5.23 1.21 -2.68
CA ALA A 58 4.06 0.46 -3.10
C ALA A 58 2.96 1.43 -3.56
N SER A 59 2.30 1.10 -4.66
CA SER A 59 1.09 1.78 -5.13
C SER A 59 -0.04 0.77 -5.13
N ILE A 60 -1.03 1.04 -4.28
CA ILE A 60 -2.19 0.17 -4.08
C ILE A 60 -3.31 0.68 -4.98
N ILE A 61 -3.75 -0.16 -5.92
CA ILE A 61 -4.80 0.20 -6.87
C ILE A 61 -6.08 -0.54 -6.47
N LEU A 62 -7.13 0.24 -6.24
CA LEU A 62 -8.41 -0.22 -5.70
C LEU A 62 -9.55 0.45 -6.46
N GLN A 63 -10.69 -0.24 -6.56
CA GLN A 63 -11.90 0.33 -7.15
C GLN A 63 -12.67 1.18 -6.14
N SER A 64 -12.58 0.84 -4.86
CA SER A 64 -13.21 1.58 -3.77
C SER A 64 -12.41 1.47 -2.47
N GLN A 65 -12.52 2.48 -1.60
CA GLN A 65 -11.91 2.41 -0.27
C GLN A 65 -12.56 1.35 0.62
N SER A 66 -13.84 1.05 0.39
CA SER A 66 -14.55 0.00 1.12
C SER A 66 -13.89 -1.37 0.99
N GLN A 67 -13.32 -1.72 -0.18
CA GLN A 67 -12.59 -2.97 -0.35
C GLN A 67 -11.39 -3.09 0.60
N LEU A 68 -10.62 -2.01 0.75
CA LEU A 68 -9.49 -1.98 1.68
C LEU A 68 -9.94 -2.10 3.13
N LYS A 69 -11.01 -1.37 3.51
CA LYS A 69 -11.62 -1.43 4.84
C LYS A 69 -12.16 -2.83 5.16
N THR A 70 -12.70 -3.58 4.19
CA THR A 70 -13.16 -4.95 4.40
C THR A 70 -12.00 -5.90 4.74
N ILE A 71 -10.86 -5.76 4.08
CA ILE A 71 -9.71 -6.68 4.24
C ILE A 71 -8.89 -6.32 5.47
N TYR A 72 -8.59 -5.03 5.68
CA TYR A 72 -7.66 -4.56 6.70
C TYR A 72 -8.35 -3.94 7.93
N LYS A 73 -9.66 -3.71 7.88
CA LYS A 73 -10.47 -3.15 8.99
C LYS A 73 -9.83 -1.87 9.52
N VAL A 74 -9.47 -1.86 10.81
CA VAL A 74 -8.84 -0.72 11.50
C VAL A 74 -7.48 -0.35 10.87
N ALA A 75 -6.76 -1.32 10.31
CA ALA A 75 -5.47 -1.07 9.67
C ALA A 75 -5.59 -0.41 8.29
N ALA A 76 -6.79 -0.36 7.70
CA ALA A 76 -6.99 0.29 6.40
C ALA A 76 -6.65 1.78 6.45
N ASP A 77 -7.06 2.47 7.53
CA ASP A 77 -6.79 3.90 7.73
C ASP A 77 -5.28 4.17 7.92
N THR A 78 -4.58 3.26 8.59
CA THR A 78 -3.11 3.31 8.69
C THR A 78 -2.45 3.13 7.33
N ILE A 79 -2.95 2.23 6.49
CA ILE A 79 -2.38 1.98 5.16
C ILE A 79 -2.57 3.20 4.26
N THR A 80 -3.79 3.73 4.18
CA THR A 80 -4.07 4.96 3.40
C THR A 80 -3.31 6.17 3.95
N GLY A 81 -3.18 6.29 5.28
CA GLY A 81 -2.41 7.37 5.91
C GLY A 81 -0.91 7.32 5.59
N ASN A 82 -0.34 6.16 5.26
CA ASN A 82 1.05 6.03 4.82
C ASN A 82 1.23 6.24 3.30
N CYS A 83 0.15 6.40 2.53
CA CYS A 83 0.21 6.70 1.12
C CYS A 83 0.29 8.22 0.90
N ASP A 84 1.48 8.72 0.58
CA ASP A 84 1.72 10.16 0.34
C ASP A 84 0.89 10.75 -0.81
N CYS A 85 0.47 9.93 -1.77
CA CYS A 85 -0.27 10.35 -2.96
C CYS A 85 -1.51 9.49 -3.15
N THR A 86 -2.64 10.14 -3.45
CA THR A 86 -3.88 9.47 -3.85
C THR A 86 -4.28 9.96 -5.24
N LEU A 87 -4.40 9.03 -6.19
CA LEU A 87 -4.91 9.31 -7.53
C LEU A 87 -6.35 8.79 -7.63
N PHE A 88 -7.29 9.71 -7.82
CA PHE A 88 -8.69 9.36 -8.01
C PHE A 88 -9.09 9.55 -9.48
N LEU A 89 -9.50 8.47 -10.13
CA LEU A 89 -9.89 8.47 -11.55
C LEU A 89 -11.42 8.48 -11.76
N GLY A 90 -12.19 8.71 -10.69
CA GLY A 90 -13.64 8.60 -10.68
C GLY A 90 -14.12 7.32 -9.99
N GLY A 91 -15.35 7.34 -9.51
CA GLY A 91 -15.96 6.24 -8.76
C GLY A 91 -17.46 6.44 -8.63
N LYS A 92 -18.19 5.34 -8.42
CA LYS A 92 -19.65 5.36 -8.25
C LYS A 92 -20.08 5.33 -6.77
N GLU A 93 -19.16 5.02 -5.87
CA GLU A 93 -19.46 4.84 -4.46
C GLU A 93 -19.55 6.18 -3.73
N LYS A 94 -20.74 6.50 -3.19
CA LYS A 94 -21.03 7.80 -2.56
C LYS A 94 -20.15 8.10 -1.34
N SER A 95 -19.78 7.09 -0.56
CA SER A 95 -18.91 7.24 0.61
C SER A 95 -17.50 7.66 0.20
N THR A 96 -16.88 6.92 -0.73
CA THR A 96 -15.56 7.26 -1.29
C THR A 96 -15.56 8.65 -1.95
N LEU A 97 -16.62 9.00 -2.69
CA LEU A 97 -16.77 10.32 -3.30
C LEU A 97 -16.83 11.44 -2.25
N LYS A 98 -17.56 11.22 -1.15
CA LYS A 98 -17.69 12.20 -0.07
C LYS A 98 -16.36 12.39 0.66
N GLU A 99 -15.67 11.30 1.02
CA GLU A 99 -14.35 11.36 1.66
C GLU A 99 -13.34 12.13 0.78
N ILE A 100 -13.28 11.84 -0.51
CA ILE A 100 -12.37 12.53 -1.44
C ILE A 100 -12.75 14.01 -1.60
N SER A 101 -14.04 14.33 -1.66
CA SER A 101 -14.51 15.71 -1.70
C SER A 101 -14.17 16.50 -0.43
N GLU A 102 -14.16 15.86 0.73
CA GLU A 102 -13.77 16.49 1.99
C GLU A 102 -12.26 16.72 2.05
N VAL A 103 -11.44 15.76 1.57
CA VAL A 103 -9.98 15.89 1.51
C VAL A 103 -9.52 16.96 0.53
N LEU A 104 -10.18 17.10 -0.62
CA LEU A 104 -9.81 18.10 -1.64
C LEU A 104 -10.22 19.53 -1.27
N GLY A 105 -11.03 19.70 -0.22
CA GLY A 105 -11.55 20.99 0.19
C GLY A 105 -12.65 21.50 -0.73
N LYS A 106 -13.59 22.25 -0.15
CA LYS A 106 -14.50 23.11 -0.92
C LYS A 106 -13.78 24.36 -1.38
#